data_AF-A0A6J2BRA0-F1
#
_entry.id   AF-A0A6J2BRA0-F1
#
_cell.length_a   1.000
_cell.length_b   1.000
_cell.length_c   1.000
_cell.angle_alpha   90.00
_cell.angle_beta   90.00
_cell.angle_gamma   90.00
#
_symmetry.space_group_name_H-M   'P 1'
#
loop_
_entity.id
_entity.type
_entity.pdbx_description
1 polymer ?
#
loop_
_entity_poly.entity_id
_entity_poly.type
_entity_poly.pdbx_seq_one_letter_code
_entity_poly.pdbx_strand_id
1 'polypeptide(L)'
;MWARAVKLGLRSWVGWRRGFTSKADPQRSGRVTAEVIEHLERLALVDFGSQEAVARLEKAIAFADRLRAVDTDGVEPMESVLEDRCLYLRSDNVVEGNCAEELLQNAHRVVEEYFVAPPGNISLPKQDEQEPFSHI
;
A
#
# COMPACT_ATOMS: atom_id res chain seq x y z
N MET A 1 4.94 -51.31 9.31
CA MET A 1 4.85 -50.12 8.43
C MET A 1 4.12 -49.03 9.21
N TRP A 2 4.82 -47.96 9.55
CA TRP A 2 4.40 -47.00 10.59
C TRP A 2 3.33 -46.02 10.10
N ALA A 3 2.25 -45.90 10.88
CA ALA A 3 1.27 -44.83 10.75
C ALA A 3 1.85 -43.55 11.39
N ARG A 4 2.00 -42.48 10.60
CA ARG A 4 2.40 -41.17 11.14
C ARG A 4 1.16 -40.47 11.68
N ALA A 5 1.05 -40.44 13.01
CA ALA A 5 0.13 -39.58 13.72
C ALA A 5 0.51 -38.11 13.48
N VAL A 6 -0.40 -37.33 12.90
CA VAL A 6 -0.27 -35.88 12.82
C VAL A 6 -0.78 -35.30 14.13
N LYS A 7 0.14 -34.86 14.99
CA LYS A 7 -0.18 -34.05 16.18
C LYS A 7 -0.69 -32.68 15.70
N LEU A 8 -1.97 -32.40 15.93
CA LEU A 8 -2.49 -31.03 15.95
C LEU A 8 -1.80 -30.27 17.09
N GLY A 9 -0.75 -29.54 16.75
CA GLY A 9 -0.13 -28.58 17.65
C GLY A 9 -1.05 -27.38 17.80
N LEU A 10 -1.67 -27.23 18.97
CA LEU A 10 -2.21 -25.96 19.45
C LEU A 10 -1.06 -24.95 19.46
N ARG A 11 -0.99 -24.10 18.43
CA ARG A 11 -0.19 -22.88 18.48
C ARG A 11 -1.07 -21.82 19.11
N SER A 12 -0.78 -21.51 20.38
CA SER A 12 -1.31 -20.35 21.08
C SER A 12 -0.89 -19.08 20.33
N TRP A 13 -1.87 -18.41 19.72
CA TRP A 13 -1.69 -17.14 19.03
C TRP A 13 -1.75 -16.01 20.06
N VAL A 14 -0.66 -15.86 20.82
CA VAL A 14 -0.51 -14.74 21.76
C VAL A 14 0.41 -13.72 21.09
N GLY A 15 -0.16 -12.71 20.46
CA GLY A 15 0.59 -11.51 20.10
C GLY A 15 0.39 -11.00 18.68
N TRP A 16 -0.83 -10.56 18.34
CA TRP A 16 -1.01 -9.42 17.43
C TRP A 16 -2.43 -8.85 17.59
N ARG A 17 -2.75 -8.30 18.77
CA ARG A 17 -3.98 -7.51 18.97
C ARG A 17 -3.56 -6.09 19.34
N ARG A 18 -3.07 -5.33 18.36
CA ARG A 18 -3.16 -3.87 18.46
C ARG A 18 -4.54 -3.54 17.90
N GLY A 19 -5.55 -3.64 18.77
CA GLY A 19 -6.93 -3.36 18.40
C GLY A 19 -7.02 -1.97 17.76
N PHE A 20 -7.80 -1.87 16.68
CA PHE A 20 -8.25 -0.58 16.18
C PHE A 20 -9.21 0.01 17.23
N THR A 21 -8.67 0.59 18.30
CA THR A 21 -9.49 1.34 19.25
C THR A 21 -9.82 2.67 18.59
N SER A 22 -10.96 2.75 17.91
CA SER A 22 -11.50 4.04 17.47
C SER A 22 -12.01 4.74 18.73
N LYS A 23 -11.12 5.45 19.44
CA LYS A 23 -11.57 6.45 20.40
C LYS A 23 -12.01 7.63 19.55
N ALA A 24 -13.29 7.65 19.21
CA ALA A 24 -13.86 8.70 18.38
C ALA A 24 -13.71 10.05 19.10
N ASP A 25 -12.86 10.94 18.57
CA ASP A 25 -12.95 12.36 18.90
C ASP A 25 -14.24 12.90 18.27
N PRO A 26 -15.22 13.36 19.06
CA PRO A 26 -16.54 13.73 18.56
C PRO A 26 -16.54 15.06 17.79
N GLN A 27 -15.39 15.72 17.64
CA GLN A 27 -15.28 16.86 16.73
C GLN A 27 -13.95 16.92 16.01
N ARG A 28 -13.96 16.49 14.75
CA ARG A 28 -13.09 17.05 13.73
C ARG A 28 -13.83 17.10 12.40
N SER A 29 -14.93 17.87 12.35
CA SER A 29 -15.32 18.52 11.10
C SER A 29 -14.34 19.66 10.83
N GLY A 30 -13.07 19.28 10.66
CA GLY A 30 -11.97 20.20 10.43
C GLY A 30 -11.83 20.38 8.93
N ARG A 31 -11.97 21.62 8.47
CA ARG A 31 -11.50 22.03 7.14
C ARG A 31 -10.16 21.36 6.81
N VAL A 32 -10.03 20.85 5.59
CA VAL A 32 -8.77 20.23 5.18
C VAL A 32 -7.73 21.33 5.06
N THR A 33 -6.68 21.28 5.88
CA THR A 33 -5.63 22.31 5.86
C THR A 33 -4.75 22.17 4.63
N ALA A 34 -4.13 23.26 4.19
CA ALA A 34 -3.20 23.24 3.07
C ALA A 34 -2.05 22.22 3.27
N GLU A 35 -1.55 22.09 4.50
CA GLU A 35 -0.52 21.09 4.86
C GLU A 35 -1.01 19.64 4.62
N VAL A 36 -2.28 19.35 4.90
CA VAL A 36 -2.85 18.03 4.64
C VAL A 36 -3.03 17.80 3.14
N ILE A 37 -3.44 18.84 2.39
CA ILE A 37 -3.52 18.75 0.92
C ILE A 37 -2.14 18.46 0.34
N GLU A 38 -1.11 19.24 0.68
CA GLU A 38 0.27 19.04 0.21
C GLU A 38 0.76 17.61 0.55
N HIS A 39 0.44 17.13 1.75
CA HIS A 39 0.79 15.78 2.15
C HIS A 39 0.09 14.70 1.30
N LEU A 40 -1.19 14.90 1.01
CA LEU A 40 -1.98 13.99 0.17
C LEU A 40 -1.51 14.02 -1.29
N GLU A 41 -1.19 15.20 -1.83
CA GLU A 41 -0.63 15.36 -3.18
C GLU A 41 0.65 14.53 -3.34
N ARG A 42 1.54 14.63 -2.35
CA ARG A 42 2.80 13.87 -2.34
C ARG A 42 2.59 12.36 -2.26
N LEU A 43 1.60 11.89 -1.49
CA LEU A 43 1.31 10.45 -1.36
C LEU A 43 0.61 9.88 -2.59
N ALA A 44 -0.33 10.64 -3.16
CA ALA A 44 -1.11 10.22 -4.31
C ALA A 44 -0.37 10.45 -5.64
N LEU A 45 0.69 11.27 -5.64
CA LEU A 45 1.35 11.78 -6.84
C LEU A 45 0.35 12.50 -7.78
N VAL A 46 -0.57 13.26 -7.19
CA VAL A 46 -1.65 14.00 -7.87
C VAL A 46 -1.62 15.46 -7.41
N ASP A 47 -1.98 16.39 -8.28
CA ASP A 47 -2.15 17.81 -7.98
C ASP A 47 -3.62 18.11 -7.59
N PHE A 48 -3.84 18.63 -6.37
CA PHE A 48 -5.13 19.07 -5.84
C PHE A 48 -5.27 20.59 -5.86
N GLY A 49 -4.33 21.32 -6.49
CA GLY A 49 -4.14 22.78 -6.45
C GLY A 49 -5.28 23.68 -6.97
N SER A 50 -6.44 23.11 -7.30
CA SER A 50 -7.65 23.90 -7.57
C SER A 50 -8.57 23.95 -6.34
N GLN A 51 -9.12 25.12 -6.05
CA GLN A 51 -10.11 25.30 -4.97
C GLN A 51 -11.34 24.38 -5.17
N GLU A 52 -11.67 24.06 -6.42
CA GLU A 52 -12.77 23.14 -6.74
C GLU A 52 -12.45 21.69 -6.33
N ALA A 53 -11.21 21.22 -6.53
CA ALA A 53 -10.78 19.89 -6.11
C ALA A 53 -10.82 19.75 -4.58
N VAL A 54 -10.34 20.76 -3.85
CA VAL A 54 -10.43 20.79 -2.39
C VAL A 54 -11.88 20.75 -1.92
N ALA A 55 -12.77 21.54 -2.53
CA ALA A 55 -14.19 21.53 -2.19
C ALA A 55 -14.87 20.18 -2.46
N ARG A 56 -14.46 19.46 -3.52
CA ARG A 56 -14.94 18.09 -3.80
C ARG A 56 -14.43 17.11 -2.75
N LEU A 57 -13.16 17.20 -2.34
CA LEU A 57 -12.58 16.38 -1.29
C LEU A 57 -13.31 16.58 0.05
N GLU A 58 -13.54 17.84 0.45
CA GLU A 58 -14.28 18.16 1.67
C GLU A 58 -15.71 17.59 1.66
N LYS A 59 -16.40 17.64 0.51
CA LYS A 59 -17.73 17.02 0.35
C LYS A 59 -17.68 15.50 0.46
N ALA A 60 -16.65 14.86 -0.10
CA ALA A 60 -16.48 13.40 -0.01
C ALA A 60 -16.20 12.96 1.45
N ILE A 61 -15.37 13.70 2.18
CA ILE A 61 -15.11 13.46 3.61
C ILE A 61 -16.41 13.60 4.41
N ALA A 62 -17.15 14.70 4.21
CA ALA A 62 -18.43 14.92 4.87
C ALA A 62 -19.50 13.85 4.54
N PHE A 63 -19.42 13.25 3.35
CA PHE A 63 -20.26 12.12 2.99
C PHE A 63 -19.85 10.84 3.74
N ALA A 64 -18.56 10.53 3.82
CA ALA A 64 -18.02 9.38 4.53
C ALA A 64 -18.21 9.46 6.05
N ASP A 65 -18.17 10.67 6.64
CA ASP A 65 -18.36 10.88 8.08
C ASP A 65 -19.72 10.37 8.60
N ARG A 66 -20.71 10.18 7.72
CA ARG A 66 -22.00 9.57 8.07
C ARG A 66 -21.85 8.14 8.59
N LEU A 67 -20.81 7.42 8.16
CA LEU A 67 -20.52 6.06 8.62
C LEU A 67 -20.16 6.01 10.11
N ARG A 68 -19.71 7.12 10.71
CA ARG A 68 -19.41 7.20 12.15
C ARG A 68 -20.65 7.05 13.05
N ALA A 69 -21.85 7.24 12.50
CA ALA A 69 -23.09 7.06 13.24
C ALA A 69 -23.50 5.58 13.38
N VAL A 70 -22.81 4.68 12.68
CA VAL A 70 -23.03 3.23 12.76
C VAL A 70 -22.21 2.67 13.91
N ASP A 71 -22.87 1.94 14.81
CA ASP A 71 -22.21 1.22 15.89
C ASP A 71 -21.50 -0.02 15.33
N THR A 72 -20.17 -0.06 15.49
CA THR A 72 -19.33 -1.18 15.10
C THR A 72 -18.59 -1.79 16.30
N ASP A 73 -19.03 -1.51 17.53
CA ASP A 73 -18.40 -2.04 18.74
C ASP A 73 -18.46 -3.57 18.78
N GLY A 74 -17.30 -4.20 18.89
CA GLY A 74 -17.17 -5.66 18.91
C GLY A 74 -17.35 -6.34 17.55
N VAL A 75 -17.46 -5.59 16.45
CA VAL A 75 -17.48 -6.14 15.10
C VAL A 75 -16.05 -6.24 14.58
N GLU A 76 -15.61 -7.46 14.26
CA GLU A 76 -14.29 -7.66 13.62
C GLU A 76 -14.32 -7.14 12.17
N PRO A 77 -13.30 -6.39 11.72
CA PRO A 77 -13.22 -5.93 10.33
C PRO A 77 -13.18 -7.09 9.33
N MET A 78 -13.92 -6.97 8.23
CA MET A 78 -13.90 -7.92 7.12
C MET A 78 -12.75 -7.59 6.17
N GLU A 79 -11.82 -8.53 5.98
CA GLU A 79 -10.65 -8.35 5.10
C GLU A 79 -10.94 -8.79 3.66
N SER A 80 -11.73 -9.85 3.50
CA SER A 80 -12.12 -10.44 2.22
C SER A 80 -13.53 -11.00 2.36
N VAL A 81 -14.30 -11.05 1.28
CA VAL A 81 -15.59 -11.76 1.28
C VAL A 81 -15.42 -13.29 1.26
N LEU A 82 -14.19 -13.80 1.15
CA LEU A 82 -13.85 -15.22 1.01
C LEU A 82 -13.04 -15.74 2.21
N GLU A 83 -13.38 -15.32 3.43
CA GLU A 83 -12.61 -15.65 4.65
C GLU A 83 -12.50 -17.16 4.93
N ASP A 84 -13.49 -17.94 4.49
CA ASP A 84 -13.51 -19.41 4.64
C ASP A 84 -12.63 -20.16 3.63
N ARG A 85 -11.91 -19.44 2.76
CA ARG A 85 -11.07 -20.06 1.73
C ARG A 85 -9.60 -20.04 2.13
N CYS A 86 -8.94 -21.15 1.89
CA CYS A 86 -7.49 -21.22 1.95
C CYS A 86 -6.85 -20.31 0.89
N LEU A 87 -5.68 -19.76 1.20
CA LEU A 87 -4.85 -19.02 0.24
C LEU A 87 -4.46 -19.92 -0.94
N TYR A 88 -4.65 -19.41 -2.15
CA TYR A 88 -4.20 -20.09 -3.36
C TYR A 88 -2.70 -19.92 -3.53
N LEU A 89 -1.98 -21.02 -3.59
CA LEU A 89 -0.55 -21.04 -3.88
C LEU A 89 -0.34 -21.26 -5.37
N ARG A 90 0.53 -20.44 -5.98
CA ARG A 90 1.03 -20.68 -7.33
C ARG A 90 2.13 -21.74 -7.28
N SER A 91 2.14 -22.68 -8.23
CA SER A 91 3.28 -23.60 -8.40
C SER A 91 4.55 -22.84 -8.75
N ASP A 92 5.68 -23.29 -8.21
CA ASP A 92 7.00 -22.72 -8.50
C ASP A 92 7.57 -23.28 -9.81
N ASN A 93 6.97 -22.87 -10.92
CA ASN A 93 7.39 -23.25 -12.26
C ASN A 93 7.78 -22.00 -13.03
N VAL A 94 8.89 -22.06 -13.78
CA VAL A 94 9.30 -21.00 -14.71
C VAL A 94 8.44 -21.09 -15.97
N VAL A 95 7.78 -20.00 -16.34
CA VAL A 95 6.85 -19.96 -17.49
C VAL A 95 7.30 -18.97 -18.58
N GLU A 96 7.98 -17.89 -18.20
CA GLU A 96 8.26 -16.74 -19.08
C GLU A 96 9.77 -16.52 -19.28
N GLY A 97 10.13 -16.06 -20.48
CA GLY A 97 11.49 -15.65 -20.83
C GLY A 97 11.54 -14.96 -22.20
N ASN A 98 12.55 -14.10 -22.39
CA ASN A 98 12.89 -13.43 -23.65
C ASN A 98 11.77 -12.59 -24.31
N CYS A 99 10.91 -11.95 -23.52
CA CYS A 99 9.83 -11.08 -23.99
C CYS A 99 10.15 -9.58 -23.87
N ALA A 100 11.43 -9.21 -23.87
CA ALA A 100 11.85 -7.81 -23.68
C ALA A 100 11.21 -6.86 -24.71
N GLU A 101 11.16 -7.27 -25.98
CA GLU A 101 10.52 -6.50 -27.04
C GLU A 101 9.05 -6.24 -26.74
N GLU A 102 8.27 -7.27 -26.39
CA GLU A 102 6.84 -7.16 -26.07
C GLU A 102 6.58 -6.27 -24.84
N LEU A 103 7.41 -6.40 -23.80
CA LEU A 103 7.28 -5.60 -22.57
C LEU A 103 7.57 -4.11 -22.80
N LEU A 104 8.51 -3.80 -23.69
CA LEU A 104 8.97 -2.44 -23.96
C LEU A 104 8.11 -1.70 -25.00
N GLN A 105 7.17 -2.38 -25.69
CA GLN A 105 6.35 -1.77 -26.75
C GLN A 105 5.59 -0.51 -26.31
N ASN A 106 5.17 -0.43 -25.04
CA ASN A 106 4.44 0.71 -24.51
C ASN A 106 5.34 1.76 -23.82
N ALA A 107 6.66 1.54 -23.80
CA ALA A 107 7.58 2.47 -23.15
C ALA A 107 7.67 3.77 -23.96
N HIS A 108 7.55 4.91 -23.27
CA HIS A 108 7.71 6.21 -23.91
C HIS A 108 9.12 6.42 -24.49
N ARG A 109 10.14 5.91 -23.79
CA ARG A 109 11.53 5.95 -24.21
C ARG A 109 12.24 4.70 -23.71
N VAL A 110 13.03 4.10 -24.61
CA VAL A 110 13.85 2.93 -24.35
C VAL A 110 15.31 3.27 -24.69
N VAL A 111 16.24 2.82 -23.85
CA VAL A 111 17.68 2.89 -24.12
C VAL A 111 18.29 1.55 -23.71
N GLU A 112 18.97 0.88 -24.63
CA GLU A 112 19.63 -0.42 -24.36
C GLU A 112 18.70 -1.45 -23.68
N GLU A 113 17.44 -1.55 -24.12
CA GLU A 113 16.42 -2.44 -23.55
C GLU A 113 15.99 -2.09 -22.10
N TYR A 114 16.30 -0.89 -21.62
CA TYR A 114 15.81 -0.36 -20.34
C TYR A 114 14.70 0.66 -20.52
N PHE A 115 13.74 0.66 -19.59
CA PHE A 115 12.83 1.78 -19.41
C PHE A 115 13.60 3.01 -18.92
N VAL A 116 13.35 4.15 -19.54
CA VAL A 116 13.94 5.41 -19.09
C VAL A 116 12.96 6.18 -18.23
N ALA A 117 13.38 6.50 -17.01
CA ALA A 117 12.73 7.47 -16.14
C ALA A 117 13.63 8.70 -15.92
N PRO A 118 13.07 9.89 -15.66
CA PRO A 118 13.84 11.01 -15.15
C PRO A 118 14.56 10.64 -13.83
N PRO A 119 15.68 11.30 -13.49
CA PRO A 119 16.29 11.14 -12.18
C PRO A 119 15.24 11.46 -11.11
N GLY A 120 14.98 10.50 -10.21
CA GLY A 120 13.92 10.58 -9.22
C GLY A 120 14.07 11.80 -8.30
N ASN A 121 12.96 12.27 -7.73
CA ASN A 121 12.90 13.39 -6.77
C ASN A 121 13.46 13.04 -5.38
N ILE A 122 14.27 11.99 -5.27
CA ILE A 122 14.96 11.55 -4.05
C ILE A 122 16.42 11.97 -4.21
N SER A 123 16.92 12.82 -3.31
CA SER A 123 18.32 13.22 -3.29
C SER A 123 19.21 11.98 -3.20
N LEU A 124 19.94 11.68 -4.28
CA LEU A 124 21.01 10.70 -4.22
C LEU A 124 22.13 11.28 -3.33
N PRO A 125 22.74 10.47 -2.44
CA PRO A 125 23.96 10.88 -1.77
C PRO A 125 25.01 11.23 -2.83
N LYS A 126 25.74 12.31 -2.60
CA LYS A 126 26.73 12.82 -3.55
C LYS A 126 27.81 11.75 -3.75
N GLN A 127 28.39 11.66 -4.94
CA GLN A 127 29.42 10.65 -5.25
C GLN A 127 30.64 10.72 -4.29
N ASP A 128 30.83 11.84 -3.59
CA ASP A 128 31.86 12.02 -2.56
C ASP A 128 31.60 11.20 -1.27
N GLU A 129 30.40 10.64 -1.07
CA GLU A 129 30.00 9.85 0.10
C GLU A 129 29.94 8.34 -0.18
N GLN A 130 30.23 7.91 -1.41
CA GLN A 130 30.33 6.49 -1.74
C GLN A 130 31.71 5.98 -1.35
N GLU A 131 31.81 5.41 -0.15
CA GLU A 131 32.97 4.59 0.26
C GLU A 131 33.28 3.60 -0.88
N PRO A 132 34.51 3.56 -1.40
CA PRO A 132 34.86 2.70 -2.51
C PRO A 132 34.61 1.25 -2.09
N PHE A 133 33.79 0.54 -2.87
CA PHE A 133 33.58 -0.88 -2.71
C PHE A 133 34.94 -1.58 -2.72
N SER A 134 35.38 -2.05 -1.56
CA SER A 134 36.58 -2.87 -1.44
C SER A 134 36.32 -4.18 -2.18
N HIS A 135 36.90 -4.32 -3.37
CA HIS A 135 36.94 -5.58 -4.09
C HIS A 135 37.63 -6.63 -3.20
N ILE A 136 36.88 -7.66 -2.79
CA ILE A 136 37.40 -8.90 -2.24
C ILE A 136 37.57 -9.88 -3.40
#